data_AF-A0A0L8ABN7-F1
#
_entry.id   AF-A0A0L8ABN7-F1
#
_cell.length_a   1.000
_cell.length_b   1.000
_cell.length_c   1.000
_cell.angle_alpha   90.00
_cell.angle_beta   90.00
_cell.angle_gamma   90.00
#
_symmetry.space_group_name_H-M   'P 1'
#
loop_
_entity.id
_entity.type
_entity.pdbx_description
1 polymer ?
#
loop_
_entity_poly.entity_id
_entity_poly.type
_entity_poly.pdbx_seq_one_letter_code
_entity_poly.pdbx_strand_id
1 'polypeptide(L)'
;MFLGVPYLPFFMVAGGLLLLSVYTNFWFLLTIPVAIFIMRHMAKRDEMIFRLLGLRLMFKLKVRNVPEHDGMWVFNPNHYRNKPARMD
;
A
#
# COMPACT_ATOMS: atom_id res chain seq x y z
N MET A 1 6.09 -9.18 12.57
CA MET A 1 6.95 -9.50 11.42
C MET A 1 7.08 -11.00 11.33
N PHE A 2 7.13 -11.57 10.13
CA PHE A 2 7.36 -13.00 9.89
C PHE A 2 8.58 -13.14 8.96
N LEU A 3 9.54 -14.00 9.30
CA LEU A 3 10.80 -14.16 8.53
C LEU A 3 11.56 -12.84 8.25
N GLY A 4 11.45 -11.85 9.14
CA GLY A 4 12.07 -10.53 8.96
C GLY A 4 11.38 -9.61 7.95
N VAL A 5 10.17 -9.96 7.50
CA VAL A 5 9.33 -9.17 6.60
C VAL A 5 8.03 -8.77 7.34
N PRO A 6 7.43 -7.59 7.08
CA PRO A 6 6.13 -7.25 7.65
C PRO A 6 5.03 -8.24 7.18
N TYR A 7 4.04 -8.53 8.03
CA TYR A 7 3.04 -9.58 7.76
C TYR A 7 2.21 -9.32 6.50
N LEU A 8 1.75 -8.09 6.32
CA LEU A 8 0.88 -7.69 5.21
C LEU A 8 1.53 -7.89 3.82
N PRO A 9 2.74 -7.36 3.54
CA PRO A 9 3.41 -7.58 2.25
C PRO A 9 3.79 -9.04 2.05
N PHE A 10 4.22 -9.76 3.10
CA PHE A 10 4.51 -11.19 3.00
C PHE A 10 3.28 -11.97 2.51
N PHE A 11 2.11 -11.76 3.13
CA PHE A 11 0.90 -12.49 2.78
C PHE A 11 0.41 -12.15 1.38
N MET A 12 0.43 -10.87 0.98
CA MET A 12 0.03 -10.47 -0.37
C MET A 12 0.94 -11.06 -1.44
N VAL A 13 2.26 -11.04 -1.24
CA VAL A 13 3.23 -11.52 -2.24
C VAL A 13 3.31 -13.04 -2.26
N ALA A 14 3.50 -13.70 -1.11
CA ALA A 14 3.60 -15.15 -1.05
C ALA A 14 2.25 -15.81 -1.38
N GLY A 15 1.13 -15.27 -0.89
CA GLY A 15 -0.21 -15.75 -1.22
C GLY A 15 -0.56 -15.52 -2.68
N GLY A 16 -0.20 -14.36 -3.25
CA GLY A 16 -0.39 -14.06 -4.67
C GLY A 16 0.42 -14.98 -5.58
N LEU A 17 1.69 -15.22 -5.25
CA LEU A 17 2.55 -16.15 -6.01
C LEU A 17 2.09 -17.60 -5.87
N LEU A 18 1.62 -18.01 -4.69
CA LEU A 18 1.05 -19.34 -4.50
C LEU A 18 -0.20 -19.51 -5.37
N LEU A 19 -1.16 -18.58 -5.30
CA LEU A 19 -2.38 -18.62 -6.12
C LEU A 19 -2.05 -18.63 -7.62
N LEU A 20 -1.12 -17.77 -8.05
CA LEU A 20 -0.65 -17.73 -9.43
C LEU A 20 -0.04 -19.08 -9.84
N SER A 21 0.76 -19.68 -8.98
CA SER A 21 1.42 -20.95 -9.24
C SER A 21 0.41 -22.09 -9.39
N VAL A 22 -0.64 -22.11 -8.56
CA VAL A 22 -1.73 -23.08 -8.68
C VAL A 22 -2.50 -22.89 -9.98
N TYR A 23 -2.73 -21.64 -10.40
CA TYR A 23 -3.52 -21.34 -11.60
C TYR A 23 -2.76 -21.46 -12.92
N THR A 24 -1.43 -21.35 -12.93
CA THR A 24 -0.63 -21.32 -14.16
C THR A 24 0.38 -22.47 -14.20
N ASN A 25 1.31 -22.50 -13.25
CA ASN A 25 2.34 -23.53 -13.20
C ASN A 25 3.03 -23.60 -11.83
N PHE A 26 3.28 -24.81 -11.32
CA PHE A 26 3.97 -25.05 -10.04
C PHE A 26 5.41 -24.52 -9.99
N TRP A 27 6.04 -24.28 -11.15
CA TRP A 27 7.36 -23.65 -11.23
C TRP A 27 7.43 -22.26 -10.56
N PHE A 28 6.30 -21.54 -10.50
CA PHE A 28 6.26 -20.24 -9.83
C PHE A 28 6.50 -20.32 -8.32
N LEU A 29 6.34 -21.47 -7.67
CA LEU A 29 6.70 -21.64 -6.26
C LEU A 29 8.18 -21.34 -5.99
N LEU A 30 9.07 -21.60 -6.96
CA LEU A 30 10.50 -21.29 -6.83
C LEU A 30 10.79 -19.78 -6.75
N THR A 31 9.86 -18.94 -7.20
CA THR A 31 10.00 -17.47 -7.11
C THR A 31 9.69 -16.93 -5.72
N ILE A 32 8.97 -17.69 -4.88
CA ILE A 32 8.62 -17.30 -3.51
C ILE A 32 9.85 -17.00 -2.65
N PRO A 33 10.88 -17.86 -2.55
CA PRO A 33 12.07 -17.55 -1.76
C PRO A 33 12.83 -16.32 -2.28
N VAL A 34 12.87 -16.10 -3.59
CA VAL A 34 13.49 -14.91 -4.20
C VAL A 34 12.72 -13.65 -3.80
N ALA A 35 11.38 -13.68 -3.88
CA ALA A 35 10.54 -12.57 -3.47
C ALA A 35 10.67 -12.25 -1.97
N ILE A 36 10.73 -13.28 -1.11
CA ILE A 36 10.94 -13.11 0.33
C ILE A 36 12.31 -12.47 0.59
N PHE A 37 13.36 -12.89 -0.14
CA PHE A 37 14.69 -12.31 0.01
C PHE A 37 14.72 -10.81 -0.31
N ILE A 38 14.06 -10.40 -1.41
CA ILE A 38 13.94 -8.99 -1.80
C ILE A 38 13.20 -8.19 -0.71
N MET A 39 12.04 -8.69 -0.25
CA MET A 39 11.26 -8.03 0.80
C MET A 39 12.04 -7.93 2.11
N ARG A 40 12.81 -8.95 2.45
CA ARG A 40 13.67 -8.95 3.64
C ARG A 40 14.80 -7.93 3.53
N HIS A 41 15.34 -7.73 2.34
CA HIS A 41 16.35 -6.70 2.09
C HIS A 41 15.75 -5.29 2.27
N MET A 42 14.53 -5.06 1.79
CA MET A 42 13.81 -3.81 2.00
C MET A 42 13.50 -3.57 3.49
N ALA A 43 12.99 -4.59 4.18
CA ALA A 43 12.61 -4.49 5.59
C ALA A 43 13.81 -4.30 6.52
N LYS A 44 14.99 -4.81 6.15
CA LYS A 44 16.24 -4.57 6.89
C LYS A 44 16.67 -3.11 6.83
N ARG A 45 16.29 -2.38 5.78
CA ARG A 45 16.68 -0.98 5.56
C ARG A 45 15.70 -0.02 6.22
N ASP A 46 14.41 -0.27 6.11
CA ASP A 46 13.41 0.56 6.78
C ASP A 46 12.02 -0.13 6.80
N GLU A 47 11.48 -0.37 8.00
CA GLU A 47 10.11 -0.85 8.16
C GLU A 47 9.08 0.24 7.84
N MET A 48 9.42 1.52 8.06
CA MET A 48 8.51 2.64 7.83
C MET A 48 8.12 2.77 6.37
N ILE A 49 8.96 2.35 5.42
CA ILE A 49 8.62 2.35 3.98
C ILE A 49 7.37 1.50 3.71
N PHE A 50 7.26 0.32 4.31
CA PHE A 50 6.08 -0.54 4.13
C PHE A 50 4.84 0.07 4.78
N ARG A 51 5.00 0.69 5.95
CA ARG A 51 3.90 1.40 6.63
C ARG A 51 3.42 2.60 5.83
N LEU A 52 4.32 3.40 5.29
CA LEU A 52 4.01 4.56 4.43
C LEU A 52 3.36 4.12 3.11
N LEU A 53 3.85 3.04 2.48
CA LEU A 53 3.24 2.47 1.29
C LEU A 53 1.80 2.01 1.57
N GLY A 54 1.58 1.28 2.67
CA GLY A 54 0.25 0.86 3.09
C GLY A 54 -0.67 2.05 3.37
N LEU A 55 -0.17 3.06 4.09
CA LEU A 55 -0.92 4.28 4.41
C LEU A 55 -1.31 5.05 3.15
N ARG A 56 -0.37 5.23 2.21
CA ARG A 56 -0.61 5.88 0.92
C ARG A 56 -1.66 5.13 0.11
N LEU A 57 -1.58 3.79 0.08
CA LEU A 57 -2.55 2.97 -0.63
C LEU A 57 -3.95 3.10 0.00
N MET A 58 -4.04 3.07 1.33
CA MET A 58 -5.30 3.23 2.06
C MET A 58 -5.95 4.59 1.76
N PHE A 59 -5.17 5.67 1.78
CA PHE A 59 -5.66 7.00 1.41
C PHE A 59 -6.08 7.07 -0.06
N LYS A 60 -5.29 6.49 -0.97
CA LYS A 60 -5.61 6.45 -2.40
C LYS A 60 -6.94 5.72 -2.69
N LEU A 61 -7.23 4.64 -1.97
CA LEU A 61 -8.49 3.90 -2.09
C LEU A 61 -9.68 4.64 -1.45
N LYS A 62 -9.42 5.50 -0.45
CA LYS A 62 -10.45 6.25 0.28
C LYS A 62 -10.89 7.52 -0.43
N VAL A 63 -9.99 8.17 -1.19
CA VAL A 63 -10.36 9.35 -2.00
C VAL A 63 -11.14 8.88 -3.23
N ARG A 64 -12.45 9.11 -3.23
CA ARG A 64 -13.34 8.77 -4.37
C ARG A 64 -13.72 9.99 -5.22
N ASN A 65 -13.64 11.20 -4.64
CA ASN A 65 -14.12 12.43 -5.28
C ASN A 65 -13.00 13.27 -5.92
N VAL A 66 -11.92 12.62 -6.39
CA VAL A 66 -10.79 13.28 -7.08
C VAL A 66 -11.25 14.18 -8.25
N PRO A 67 -12.23 13.76 -9.10
CA PRO A 67 -12.70 14.59 -10.20
C PRO A 67 -13.44 15.86 -9.75
N GLU A 68 -14.08 15.84 -8.58
CA GLU A 68 -14.87 16.97 -8.05
C GLU A 68 -14.01 18.06 -7.41
N HIS A 69 -12.74 17.75 -7.13
CA HIS A 69 -11.80 18.64 -6.44
C HIS A 69 -10.57 18.98 -7.29
N ASP A 70 -10.73 19.00 -8.62
CA ASP A 70 -9.69 19.40 -9.57
C ASP A 70 -8.37 18.61 -9.38
N GLY A 71 -8.50 17.31 -9.12
CA GLY A 71 -7.35 16.43 -8.90
C GLY A 71 -6.79 16.42 -7.47
N MET A 72 -7.30 17.26 -6.56
CA MET A 72 -6.81 17.33 -5.18
C MET A 72 -7.40 16.24 -4.29
N TRP A 73 -6.58 15.72 -3.37
CA TRP A 73 -7.04 14.79 -2.32
C TRP A 73 -7.64 15.57 -1.16
N VAL A 74 -8.95 15.77 -1.20
CA VAL A 74 -9.71 16.45 -0.14
C VAL A 74 -10.41 15.40 0.73
N PHE A 75 -10.13 15.43 2.04
CA PHE A 75 -10.77 14.55 3.04
C PHE A 75 -11.70 15.31 3.99
N ASN A 76 -11.75 16.64 3.87
CA ASN A 76 -12.61 17.50 4.67
C ASN A 76 -14.00 17.58 4.01
N PRO A 77 -15.10 17.31 4.73
CA PRO A 77 -16.45 17.52 4.19
C PRO A 77 -16.80 19.00 4.00
N ASN A 78 -16.05 19.91 4.61
CA ASN A 78 -16.28 21.35 4.47
C ASN A 78 -15.74 21.84 3.12
N HIS A 79 -16.62 22.43 2.30
CA HIS A 79 -16.19 23.11 1.09
C HIS A 79 -15.23 24.25 1.43
N TYR A 80 -14.25 24.47 0.56
CA TYR A 80 -13.29 25.57 0.70
C TYR A 80 -14.08 26.88 0.79
N ARG A 81 -13.98 27.60 1.92
CA ARG A 81 -14.70 28.86 2.09
C ARG A 81 -14.05 29.91 1.21
N ASN A 82 -14.86 30.60 0.41
CA ASN A 82 -14.43 31.75 -0.39
C ASN A 82 -14.05 32.97 0.47
N LYS A 83 -14.41 32.98 1.76
CA LYS A 83 -14.06 34.05 2.70
C LYS A 83 -13.29 33.45 3.87
N PRO A 84 -12.15 34.06 4.28
CA PRO A 84 -11.42 33.63 5.46
C PRO A 84 -12.31 33.72 6.71
N ALA A 85 -12.00 32.91 7.73
CA ALA A 85 -12.68 33.01 9.02
C ALA A 85 -12.53 34.43 9.56
N ARG A 86 -13.62 35.01 10.06
CA ARG A 86 -13.59 36.32 10.71
C ARG A 86 -12.63 36.21 11.90
N MET A 87 -11.52 36.94 11.85
CA MET A 87 -10.68 37.16 13.02
C MET A 87 -11.40 38.21 13.86
N ASP A 88 -12.06 37.74 14.91
CA ASP A 88 -12.58 38.54 16.01
C ASP A 88 -11.47 38.95 16.99
#